data_AF-A0A7S0ZA10-F1
#
_entry.id   AF-A0A7S0ZA10-F1
#
_cell.length_a   1.000
_cell.length_b   1.000
_cell.length_c   1.000
_cell.angle_alpha   90.00
_cell.angle_beta   90.00
_cell.angle_gamma   90.00
#
_symmetry.space_group_name_H-M   'P 1'
#
loop_
_entity.id
_entity.type
_entity.pdbx_description
1 polymer ?
#
loop_
_entity_poly.entity_id
_entity_poly.type
_entity_poly.pdbx_seq_one_letter_code
_entity_poly.pdbx_strand_id
1 'polypeptide(L)'
;FVGMMLGAPGWGVLSDARGRKTALLFATVATLIGGVGSALAPSFAVVLLFRWLVGVGLGGVPVAYGLFTEFLPSASRGVNLVLINLFWTLGSMLESVLAWIVLPRLSWRGVLLLST
;
A
#
# COMPACT_ATOMS: atom_id res chain seq x y z
N PHE A 1 3.21 10.93 -3.91
CA PHE A 1 2.20 11.14 -4.98
C PHE A 1 2.73 10.82 -6.37
N VAL A 2 3.86 11.39 -6.82
CA VAL A 2 4.43 11.05 -8.15
C VAL A 2 4.58 9.54 -8.38
N GLY A 3 5.07 8.78 -7.39
CA GLY A 3 5.16 7.32 -7.48
C GLY A 3 3.82 6.65 -7.75
N MET A 4 2.75 7.04 -7.05
CA MET A 4 1.39 6.51 -7.28
C MET A 4 0.86 6.88 -8.66
N MET A 5 1.08 8.12 -9.10
CA MET A 5 0.64 8.60 -10.42
C MET A 5 1.24 7.78 -11.55
N LEU A 6 2.52 7.42 -11.45
CA LEU A 6 3.22 6.60 -12.43
C LEU A 6 2.92 5.10 -12.26
N GLY A 7 2.75 4.64 -11.02
CA GLY A 7 2.46 3.24 -10.71
C GLY A 7 1.07 2.79 -11.15
N ALA A 8 0.03 3.62 -10.95
CA ALA A 8 -1.35 3.27 -11.24
C ALA A 8 -1.61 2.78 -12.68
N PRO A 9 -1.22 3.51 -13.75
CA PRO A 9 -1.40 3.03 -15.12
C PRO A 9 -0.57 1.76 -15.39
N GLY A 10 0.65 1.67 -14.83
CA GLY A 10 1.51 0.49 -14.98
C GLY A 10 0.87 -0.77 -14.40
N TRP A 11 0.29 -0.69 -13.19
CA TRP A 11 -0.42 -1.81 -12.57
C TRP A 11 -1.71 -2.17 -13.30
N GLY A 12 -2.42 -1.19 -13.87
CA GLY A 12 -3.59 -1.44 -14.72
C GLY A 12 -3.23 -2.30 -15.93
N VAL A 13 -2.22 -1.88 -16.71
CA VAL A 13 -1.72 -2.64 -17.87
C VAL A 13 -1.27 -4.04 -17.47
N LEU A 14 -0.53 -4.17 -16.35
CA LEU A 14 -0.08 -5.48 -15.87
C LEU A 14 -1.26 -6.36 -15.43
N SER A 15 -2.30 -5.77 -14.82
CA SER A 15 -3.49 -6.49 -14.36
C SER A 15 -4.32 -7.03 -15.52
N ASP A 16 -4.39 -6.29 -16.62
CA ASP A 16 -5.10 -6.71 -17.82
C ASP A 16 -4.30 -7.76 -18.60
N ALA A 17 -2.98 -7.63 -18.65
CA ALA A 17 -2.12 -8.54 -19.41
C ALA A 17 -1.82 -9.87 -18.70
N ARG A 18 -1.62 -9.86 -17.37
CA ARG A 18 -1.17 -11.05 -16.58
C ARG A 18 -2.11 -11.42 -15.43
N GLY A 19 -3.27 -10.78 -15.37
CA GLY A 19 -4.29 -11.00 -14.34
C GLY A 19 -4.12 -10.12 -13.10
N ARG A 20 -5.25 -9.78 -12.49
CA ARG A 20 -5.34 -8.87 -11.34
C ARG A 20 -4.62 -9.37 -10.10
N LYS A 21 -4.68 -10.68 -9.81
CA LYS A 21 -3.96 -11.28 -8.67
C LYS A 21 -2.44 -11.11 -8.80
N THR A 22 -1.90 -11.31 -9.99
CA THR A 22 -0.47 -11.18 -10.28
C THR A 22 -0.01 -9.74 -10.09
N ALA A 23 -0.75 -8.78 -10.66
CA ALA A 23 -0.45 -7.36 -10.49
C ALA A 23 -0.53 -6.91 -9.02
N LEU A 24 -1.53 -7.39 -8.27
CA LEU A 24 -1.65 -7.11 -6.84
C LEU A 24 -0.46 -7.64 -6.04
N LEU A 25 -0.04 -8.89 -6.28
CA LEU A 25 1.13 -9.48 -5.60
C LEU A 25 2.39 -8.66 -5.83
N PHE A 26 2.68 -8.28 -7.08
CA PHE A 26 3.86 -7.45 -7.38
C PHE A 26 3.77 -6.06 -6.75
N ALA A 27 2.59 -5.43 -6.75
CA ALA A 27 2.37 -4.14 -6.11
C ALA A 27 2.59 -4.21 -4.58
N THR A 28 2.09 -5.27 -3.94
CA THR A 28 2.31 -5.53 -2.51
C THR A 28 3.78 -5.77 -2.20
N VAL A 29 4.48 -6.58 -3.00
CA VAL A 29 5.93 -6.82 -2.82
C VAL A 29 6.73 -5.53 -2.99
N ALA A 30 6.41 -4.71 -3.99
CA ALA A 30 7.07 -3.41 -4.18
C ALA A 30 6.84 -2.48 -2.97
N THR A 31 5.64 -2.49 -2.40
CA THR A 31 5.29 -1.73 -1.20
C THR A 31 6.10 -2.21 0.01
N LEU A 32 6.17 -3.53 0.23
CA LEU A 32 6.93 -4.15 1.33
C LEU A 32 8.42 -3.83 1.23
N ILE A 33 9.03 -4.02 0.06
CA ILE A 33 10.45 -3.70 -0.18
C ILE A 33 10.71 -2.21 0.04
N GLY A 34 9.83 -1.36 -0.48
CA GLY A 34 9.93 0.09 -0.29
C GLY A 34 9.84 0.49 1.18
N GLY A 35 8.92 -0.07 1.95
CA GLY A 35 8.76 0.34 3.35
C GLY A 35 9.88 -0.16 4.25
N VAL A 36 10.30 -1.42 4.10
CA VAL A 36 11.45 -2.00 4.85
C VAL A 36 12.74 -1.28 4.45
N GLY A 37 12.94 -1.04 3.15
CA GLY A 37 14.09 -0.27 2.65
C GLY A 37 14.12 1.16 3.20
N SER A 38 12.97 1.80 3.37
CA SER A 38 12.88 3.13 3.97
C SER A 38 13.32 3.15 5.43
N ALA A 39 13.04 2.09 6.20
CA ALA A 39 13.43 1.99 7.60
C ALA A 39 14.94 1.77 7.75
N LEU A 40 15.54 0.98 6.84
CA LEU A 40 16.97 0.66 6.82
C LEU A 40 17.85 1.68 6.09
N ALA A 41 17.26 2.67 5.43
CA ALA A 41 17.95 3.64 4.59
C ALA A 41 19.04 4.41 5.35
N PRO A 42 20.28 4.54 4.84
CA PRO A 42 21.38 5.21 5.54
C PRO A 42 21.32 6.75 5.43
N SER A 43 20.59 7.30 4.45
CA SER A 43 20.50 8.73 4.21
C SER A 43 19.09 9.16 3.78
N PHE A 44 18.79 10.45 3.91
CA PHE A 44 17.48 11.00 3.55
C PHE A 44 17.12 10.80 2.07
N ALA A 45 18.09 10.92 1.16
CA ALA A 45 17.88 10.66 -0.26
C ALA A 45 17.43 9.21 -0.52
N VAL A 46 18.01 8.25 0.23
CA VAL A 46 17.63 6.83 0.12
C VAL A 46 16.23 6.59 0.70
N VAL A 47 15.86 7.27 1.80
CA VAL A 47 14.48 7.26 2.31
C VAL A 47 13.49 7.75 1.26
N LEU A 48 13.80 8.86 0.57
CA LEU A 48 12.93 9.42 -0.47
C LEU A 48 12.74 8.45 -1.65
N LEU A 49 13.81 7.80 -2.09
CA LEU A 49 13.75 6.79 -3.16
C LEU A 49 12.82 5.64 -2.78
N PHE A 50 12.99 5.08 -1.59
CA PHE A 50 12.18 3.97 -1.12
C PHE A 50 10.73 4.39 -0.86
N ARG A 51 10.48 5.61 -0.36
CA ARG A 51 9.13 6.18 -0.23
C ARG A 51 8.46 6.40 -1.59
N TRP A 52 9.22 6.79 -2.60
CA TRP A 52 8.72 6.85 -3.96
C TRP A 52 8.31 5.45 -4.46
N LEU A 53 9.10 4.42 -4.18
CA LEU A 53 8.78 3.02 -4.50
C LEU A 53 7.53 2.51 -3.78
N VAL A 54 7.36 2.85 -2.49
CA VAL A 54 6.10 2.61 -1.75
C VAL A 54 4.93 3.26 -2.49
N GLY A 55 5.11 4.51 -2.94
CA GLY A 55 4.11 5.20 -3.75
C GLY A 55 3.76 4.43 -5.04
N VAL A 56 4.77 3.92 -5.75
CA VAL A 56 4.55 3.06 -6.94
C VAL A 56 3.70 1.85 -6.57
N GLY A 57 4.05 1.12 -5.51
CA GLY A 57 3.29 -0.05 -5.04
C GLY A 57 1.85 0.27 -4.65
N LEU A 58 1.62 1.36 -3.90
CA LEU A 58 0.28 1.82 -3.55
C LEU A 58 -0.56 2.27 -4.75
N GLY A 59 0.06 2.58 -5.89
CA GLY A 59 -0.65 2.77 -7.16
C GLY A 59 -1.45 1.54 -7.61
N GLY A 60 -1.17 0.35 -7.08
CA GLY A 60 -1.89 -0.89 -7.37
C GLY A 60 -3.20 -1.06 -6.61
N VAL A 61 -3.53 -0.16 -5.67
CA VAL A 61 -4.76 -0.23 -4.86
C VAL A 61 -6.04 -0.37 -5.70
N PRO A 62 -6.25 0.37 -6.82
CA PRO A 62 -7.43 0.20 -7.67
C PRO A 62 -7.59 -1.21 -8.25
N VAL A 63 -6.48 -1.92 -8.49
CA VAL A 63 -6.49 -3.32 -8.97
C VAL A 63 -7.05 -4.24 -7.89
N ALA A 64 -6.75 -3.98 -6.61
CA ALA A 64 -7.31 -4.73 -5.48
C ALA A 64 -8.83 -4.56 -5.38
N TYR A 65 -9.31 -3.31 -5.49
CA TYR A 65 -10.76 -3.02 -5.52
C TYR A 65 -11.44 -3.71 -6.71
N GLY A 66 -10.83 -3.63 -7.89
CA GLY A 66 -11.32 -4.32 -9.08
C GLY A 66 -11.48 -5.82 -8.85
N LEU A 67 -10.40 -6.48 -8.39
CA LEU A 67 -10.40 -7.91 -8.09
C LEU A 67 -11.48 -8.28 -7.06
N PHE A 68 -11.60 -7.50 -5.98
CA PHE A 68 -12.61 -7.75 -4.96
C PHE A 68 -14.02 -7.68 -5.52
N THR A 69 -14.32 -6.71 -6.40
CA THR A 69 -15.66 -6.56 -6.99
C THR A 69 -16.06 -7.69 -7.94
N GLU A 70 -15.11 -8.47 -8.46
CA GLU A 70 -15.38 -9.64 -9.31
C GLU A 70 -15.99 -10.80 -8.51
N PHE A 71 -15.65 -10.91 -7.22
CA PHE A 71 -16.18 -11.95 -6.35
C PHE A 71 -17.50 -11.56 -5.67
N LEU A 72 -17.97 -10.32 -5.87
CA LEU A 72 -19.16 -9.79 -5.19
C LEU A 72 -20.41 -9.86 -6.07
N PRO A 73 -21.57 -10.27 -5.48
CA PRO A 73 -22.87 -10.09 -6.11
C PRO A 73 -23.15 -8.60 -6.39
N SER A 74 -23.81 -8.32 -7.52
CA SER A 74 -24.16 -6.95 -7.94
C SER A 74 -24.96 -6.19 -6.88
N ALA A 75 -25.87 -6.86 -6.17
CA ALA A 75 -26.75 -6.26 -5.17
C ALA A 75 -26.02 -5.78 -3.89
N SER A 76 -24.90 -6.41 -3.51
CA SER A 76 -24.16 -6.09 -2.27
C SER A 76 -22.84 -5.36 -2.54
N ARG A 77 -22.52 -5.05 -3.79
CA ARG A 77 -21.23 -4.46 -4.19
C ARG A 77 -20.95 -3.13 -3.47
N GLY A 78 -21.94 -2.25 -3.37
CA GLY A 78 -21.80 -0.95 -2.70
C GLY A 78 -21.43 -1.08 -1.21
N VAL A 79 -22.15 -1.91 -0.47
CA VAL A 79 -21.92 -2.12 0.97
C VAL A 79 -20.54 -2.71 1.23
N ASN A 80 -20.14 -3.70 0.43
CA ASN A 80 -18.84 -4.36 0.59
C ASN A 80 -17.66 -3.43 0.25
N LEU A 81 -17.82 -2.53 -0.73
CA LEU A 81 -16.81 -1.51 -1.05
C LEU A 81 -16.64 -0.49 0.07
N VAL A 82 -17.74 -0.11 0.74
CA VAL A 82 -17.67 0.72 1.95
C VAL A 82 -16.96 -0.04 3.07
N LEU A 83 -17.26 -1.33 3.25
CA LEU A 83 -16.61 -2.15 4.28
C LEU A 83 -15.08 -2.24 4.07
N ILE A 84 -14.60 -2.37 2.83
CA ILE A 84 -13.15 -2.29 2.55
C ILE A 84 -12.56 -0.93 2.93
N ASN A 85 -13.27 0.17 2.66
CA ASN A 85 -12.80 1.50 3.07
C ASN A 85 -12.76 1.66 4.59
N LEU A 86 -13.64 0.98 5.32
CA LEU A 86 -13.56 0.93 6.78
C LEU A 86 -12.28 0.23 7.24
N PHE A 87 -11.87 -0.87 6.60
CA PHE A 87 -10.58 -1.51 6.90
C PHE A 87 -9.39 -0.59 6.65
N TRP A 88 -9.41 0.20 5.57
CA TRP A 88 -8.38 1.21 5.32
C TRP A 88 -8.32 2.25 6.44
N THR A 89 -9.48 2.76 6.85
CA THR A 89 -9.59 3.76 7.92
C THR A 89 -9.11 3.19 9.26
N LEU A 90 -9.56 2.00 9.63
CA LEU A 90 -9.11 1.30 10.83
C LEU A 90 -7.60 1.05 10.82
N GLY A 91 -7.04 0.66 9.68
CA GLY A 91 -5.60 0.51 9.50
C GLY A 91 -4.84 1.81 9.80
N SER A 92 -5.29 2.95 9.27
CA SER A 92 -4.67 4.26 9.52
C SER A 92 -4.78 4.72 10.98
N MET A 93 -5.88 4.36 11.66
CA MET A 93 -6.03 4.60 13.10
C MET A 93 -5.05 3.75 13.91
N LEU A 94 -4.93 2.46 13.59
CA LEU A 94 -3.97 1.56 14.23
C LEU A 94 -2.53 2.02 14.00
N GLU A 95 -2.18 2.47 12.79
CA GLU A 95 -0.87 3.05 12.50
C GLU A 95 -0.57 4.26 13.39
N SER A 96 -1.54 5.15 13.57
CA SER A 96 -1.40 6.35 14.41
C SER A 96 -1.14 5.99 15.87
N VAL A 97 -1.87 5.00 16.40
CA VAL A 97 -1.68 4.49 17.77
C VAL A 97 -0.32 3.80 17.90
N LEU A 98 0.09 3.00 16.90
CA LEU A 98 1.39 2.36 16.86
C LEU A 98 2.52 3.40 16.89
N ALA A 99 2.41 4.45 16.09
CA ALA A 99 3.37 5.56 16.07
C ALA A 99 3.48 6.23 17.44
N TRP A 100 2.36 6.49 18.11
CA TRP A 100 2.36 7.10 19.45
C TRP A 100 3.12 6.26 20.49
N ILE A 101 2.99 4.93 20.44
CA ILE A 101 3.66 4.01 21.37
C ILE A 101 5.14 3.80 21.02
N VAL A 102 5.46 3.73 19.72
CA VAL A 102 6.79 3.31 19.24
C VAL A 102 7.75 4.49 19.09
N LEU A 103 7.28 5.68 18.70
CA LEU A 103 8.14 6.87 18.53
C LEU A 103 9.01 7.18 19.76
N PRO A 104 8.48 7.14 21.00
CA PRO A 104 9.30 7.42 22.20
C PRO A 104 10.38 6.38 22.47
N ARG A 105 10.29 5.17 21.89
CA ARG A 105 11.14 4.01 22.23
C ARG A 105 12.12 3.62 21.13
N LEU A 106 11.65 3.56 19.88
CA LEU A 106 12.38 3.00 18.73
C LEU A 106 12.56 3.99 17.57
N SER A 107 12.30 5.29 17.80
CA SER A 107 12.36 6.34 16.78
C SER A 107 11.40 6.10 15.60
N TRP A 108 11.40 7.01 14.62
CA TRP A 108 10.58 6.90 13.40
C TRP A 108 10.91 5.65 12.56
N ARG A 109 12.16 5.15 12.63
CA ARG A 109 12.57 3.93 11.91
C ARG A 109 11.82 2.69 12.41
N GLY A 110 11.63 2.56 13.73
CA GLY A 110 10.87 1.46 14.31
C GLY A 110 9.41 1.48 13.87
N VAL A 111 8.81 2.66 13.75
CA VAL A 111 7.45 2.82 13.21
C VAL A 111 7.39 2.28 11.79
N LEU A 112 8.30 2.73 10.92
CA LEU A 112 8.33 2.29 9.52
C LEU A 112 8.54 0.79 9.37
N LEU A 113 9.39 0.17 10.19
CA LEU A 113 9.63 -1.27 10.14
C LEU A 113 8.42 -2.09 10.58
N LEU A 114 7.63 -1.59 11.54
CA LEU A 114 6.47 -2.28 12.09
C LEU A 114 5.19 -2.03 11.30
N SER A 115 5.08 -0.90 10.60
CA SER A 115 3.88 -0.52 9.84
C SER A 115 3.94 -0.82 8.35
N THR A 116 5.07 -1.33 7.84
CA THR A 116 5.23 -1.70 6.42
C THR A 116 4.63 -3.06 6.10
#